data_AF-A0A851ZTG4-F1
#
_entry.id   AF-A0A851ZTG4-F1
#
_cell.length_a   1.000
_cell.length_b   1.000
_cell.length_c   1.000
_cell.angle_alpha   90.00
_cell.angle_beta   90.00
_cell.angle_gamma   90.00
#
_symmetry.space_group_name_H-M   'P 1'
#
loop_
_entity.id
_entity.type
_entity.pdbx_description
1 polymer ?
#
loop_
_entity_poly.entity_id
_entity_poly.type
_entity_poly.pdbx_seq_one_letter_code
_entity_poly.pdbx_strand_id
1 'polypeptide(L)'
;MPLHRFPPRLWAAMRMREGICARLPQHYLASLQDDTPPTPVHWEPHGLRYRRNPRTGQRERVQDVPVPVYYPPAANEGLWGGEGWVRGFRYARGDKLSTRLPKTWKPQLFKRQQCAKALGKIVKNNKLKTSKVLCTIKLLQEGFPPGRGADTCVTPLQTPRADMCSKLGMDLKRTMLLRLARRDPALHPHDPARREAIYDKYKVGSAP
;
A
#
# COMPACT_ATOMS: atom_id res chain seq x y z
N MET A 1 -16.95 -26.05 33.13
CA MET A 1 -16.42 -25.78 31.77
C MET A 1 -14.98 -25.33 31.91
N PRO A 2 -14.00 -25.98 31.26
CA PRO A 2 -12.61 -25.50 31.30
C PRO A 2 -12.48 -24.20 30.51
N LEU A 3 -11.73 -23.24 31.06
CA LEU A 3 -11.38 -21.98 30.38
C LEU A 3 -9.96 -22.10 29.80
N HIS A 4 -9.72 -21.49 28.64
CA HIS A 4 -8.37 -21.40 28.10
C HIS A 4 -7.50 -20.48 28.96
N ARG A 5 -6.23 -20.87 29.17
CA ARG A 5 -5.22 -20.04 29.85
C ARG A 5 -4.96 -18.72 29.11
N PHE A 6 -5.04 -18.75 27.78
CA PHE A 6 -4.83 -17.59 26.92
C PHE A 6 -5.99 -17.39 25.94
N PRO A 7 -6.41 -16.14 25.69
CA PRO A 7 -7.52 -15.86 24.78
C PRO A 7 -7.13 -16.18 23.32
N PRO A 8 -8.06 -16.71 22.50
CA PRO A 8 -7.77 -17.11 21.11
C PRO A 8 -7.13 -16.03 20.24
N ARG A 9 -7.46 -14.76 20.47
CA ARG A 9 -6.86 -13.61 19.76
C ARG A 9 -5.34 -13.50 19.91
N LEU A 10 -4.76 -14.05 20.99
CA LEU A 10 -3.32 -13.99 21.25
C LEU A 10 -2.54 -15.19 20.72
N TRP A 11 -3.21 -16.26 20.27
CA TRP A 11 -2.53 -17.48 19.85
C TRP A 11 -1.58 -17.25 18.68
N ALA A 12 -1.95 -16.37 17.73
CA ALA A 12 -1.07 -16.01 16.61
C ALA A 12 0.21 -15.31 17.10
N ALA A 13 0.11 -14.37 18.04
CA ALA A 13 1.25 -13.69 18.62
C ALA A 13 2.14 -14.64 19.45
N MET A 14 1.54 -15.59 20.16
CA MET A 14 2.28 -16.62 20.91
C MET A 14 3.08 -17.53 19.99
N ARG A 15 2.50 -17.94 18.86
CA ARG A 15 3.22 -18.72 17.84
C ARG A 15 4.45 -17.99 17.29
N MET A 16 4.47 -16.65 17.30
CA MET A 16 5.63 -15.87 16.86
C MET A 16 6.76 -15.83 17.90
N ARG A 17 6.47 -16.11 19.18
CA ARG A 17 7.43 -16.08 20.29
C ARG A 17 8.11 -17.42 20.57
N GLU A 18 7.61 -18.50 19.98
CA GLU A 18 8.09 -19.86 20.23
C GLU A 18 8.60 -20.53 18.93
N GLY A 19 9.39 -21.60 19.10
CA GLY A 19 9.84 -22.46 18.00
C GLY A 19 10.68 -21.74 16.94
N ILE A 20 10.44 -22.08 15.67
CA ILE A 20 11.20 -21.53 14.54
C ILE A 20 10.95 -20.04 14.31
N CYS A 21 9.75 -19.56 14.64
CA CYS A 21 9.38 -18.15 14.46
C CYS A 21 10.17 -17.22 15.38
N ALA A 22 10.55 -17.70 16.57
CA ALA A 22 11.38 -16.95 17.51
C ALA A 22 12.80 -16.67 16.98
N ARG A 23 13.26 -17.45 15.99
CA ARG A 23 14.58 -17.28 15.36
C ARG A 23 14.58 -16.29 14.19
N LEU A 24 13.43 -15.71 13.84
CA LEU A 24 13.34 -14.74 12.76
C LEU A 24 14.05 -13.43 13.13
N PRO A 25 14.59 -12.69 12.15
CA PRO A 25 15.24 -11.40 12.41
C PRO A 25 14.32 -10.39 13.09
N GLN A 26 14.85 -9.66 14.08
CA GLN A 26 14.06 -8.71 14.88
C GLN A 26 13.40 -7.61 14.05
N HIS A 27 14.09 -7.08 13.04
CA HIS A 27 13.53 -6.05 12.15
C HIS A 27 12.31 -6.55 11.37
N TYR A 28 12.32 -7.83 10.98
CA TYR A 28 11.19 -8.45 10.28
C TYR A 28 10.00 -8.65 11.23
N LEU A 29 10.27 -9.13 12.46
CA LEU A 29 9.25 -9.29 13.49
C LEU A 29 8.59 -7.95 13.87
N ALA A 30 9.37 -6.88 13.99
CA ALA A 30 8.86 -5.53 14.22
C ALA A 30 7.95 -5.08 13.08
N SER A 31 8.33 -5.34 11.81
CA SER A 31 7.51 -5.00 10.64
C SER A 31 6.20 -5.79 10.52
N LEU A 32 6.07 -6.92 11.23
CA LEU A 32 4.84 -7.71 11.30
C LEU A 32 3.89 -7.22 12.39
N GLN A 33 4.42 -6.53 13.41
CA GLN A 33 3.65 -5.92 14.50
C GLN A 33 3.29 -4.46 14.20
N ASP A 34 3.72 -3.94 13.06
CA ASP A 34 3.39 -2.60 12.61
C ASP A 34 1.91 -2.54 12.18
N ASP A 35 1.10 -1.99 13.08
CA ASP A 35 -0.33 -1.77 12.91
C ASP A 35 -0.64 -0.34 12.44
N THR A 36 0.31 0.32 11.76
CA THR A 36 0.09 1.67 11.20
C THR A 36 -1.13 1.65 10.27
N PRO A 37 -2.13 2.54 10.50
CA PRO A 37 -3.33 2.55 9.68
C PRO A 37 -3.01 2.99 8.25
N PRO A 38 -3.63 2.36 7.23
CA PRO A 38 -3.43 2.75 5.85
C PRO A 38 -4.02 4.13 5.58
N THR A 39 -3.49 4.78 4.55
CA THR A 39 -4.01 6.06 4.03
C THR A 39 -5.48 5.89 3.58
N PRO A 40 -6.38 6.84 3.92
CA PRO A 40 -7.78 6.77 3.51
C PRO A 40 -7.94 6.81 1.98
N VAL A 41 -8.67 5.83 1.43
CA VAL A 41 -8.96 5.72 -0.02
C VAL A 41 -10.46 5.78 -0.32
N HIS A 42 -11.28 5.00 0.40
CA HIS A 42 -12.72 4.88 0.15
C HIS A 42 -13.59 5.74 1.07
N TRP A 43 -12.97 6.61 1.85
CA TRP A 43 -13.62 7.47 2.84
C TRP A 43 -12.79 8.74 3.05
N GLU A 44 -13.43 9.81 3.49
CA GLU A 44 -12.78 11.09 3.76
C GLU A 44 -12.56 11.26 5.26
N PRO A 45 -11.32 11.54 5.71
CA PRO A 45 -11.05 11.77 7.11
C PRO A 45 -11.65 13.09 7.59
N HIS A 46 -12.12 13.11 8.83
CA HIS A 46 -12.72 14.30 9.41
C HIS A 46 -11.70 15.42 9.66
N GLY A 47 -10.42 15.10 9.82
CA GLY A 47 -9.33 16.07 10.07
C GLY A 47 -9.37 16.75 11.44
N LEU A 48 -10.39 16.46 12.26
CA LEU A 48 -10.65 17.07 13.56
C LEU A 48 -11.00 16.00 14.59
N ARG A 49 -10.53 16.18 15.83
CA ARG A 49 -10.84 15.26 16.95
C ARG A 49 -12.20 15.52 17.59
N TYR A 50 -12.71 16.74 17.46
CA TYR A 50 -13.97 17.16 18.05
C TYR A 50 -14.77 17.98 17.04
N ARG A 51 -16.08 17.78 17.03
CA ARG A 51 -17.03 18.55 16.23
C ARG A 51 -18.16 19.04 17.13
N ARG A 52 -18.63 20.25 16.90
CA ARG A 52 -19.84 20.75 17.56
C ARG A 52 -21.05 20.13 16.89
N ASN A 53 -21.93 19.49 17.66
CA ASN A 53 -23.16 18.93 17.12
C ASN A 53 -24.05 20.09 16.61
N PRO A 54 -24.48 20.07 15.33
CA PRO A 54 -25.27 21.16 14.77
C PRO A 54 -26.66 21.31 15.40
N ARG A 55 -27.20 20.26 16.04
CA ARG A 55 -28.52 20.30 16.68
C ARG A 55 -28.46 20.71 18.14
N THR A 56 -27.52 20.17 18.91
CA THR A 56 -27.44 20.38 20.37
C THR A 56 -26.41 21.44 20.76
N GLY A 57 -25.52 21.82 19.85
CA GLY A 57 -24.42 22.74 20.14
C GLY A 57 -23.34 22.16 21.05
N GLN A 58 -23.44 20.90 21.50
CA GLN A 58 -22.47 20.26 22.38
C GLN A 58 -21.23 19.79 21.61
N ARG A 59 -20.10 19.72 22.30
CA ARG A 59 -18.83 19.24 21.73
C ARG A 59 -18.77 17.72 21.79
N GLU A 60 -18.76 17.07 20.62
CA GLU A 60 -18.69 15.62 20.48
C GLU A 60 -17.33 15.19 19.93
N ARG A 61 -16.81 14.06 20.43
CA ARG A 61 -15.60 13.45 19.87
C ARG A 61 -15.96 12.73 18.57
N VAL A 62 -15.17 12.97 17.53
CA VAL A 62 -15.31 12.29 16.24
C VAL A 62 -14.15 11.31 16.08
N GLN A 63 -14.44 10.14 15.52
CA GLN A 63 -13.44 9.11 15.23
C GLN A 63 -13.55 8.72 13.76
N ASP A 64 -12.39 8.66 13.12
CA ASP A 64 -12.23 8.16 11.77
C ASP A 64 -12.22 6.63 11.81
N VAL A 65 -13.23 6.00 11.21
CA VAL A 65 -13.35 4.52 11.15
C VAL A 65 -13.16 4.07 9.70
N PRO A 66 -12.12 3.27 9.41
CA PRO A 66 -11.83 2.87 8.04
C PRO A 66 -12.90 1.94 7.48
N VAL A 67 -13.20 2.09 6.19
CA VAL A 67 -14.12 1.20 5.46
C VAL A 67 -13.43 -0.14 5.20
N PRO A 68 -14.03 -1.29 5.57
CA PRO A 68 -13.46 -2.60 5.27
C PRO A 68 -13.36 -2.85 3.77
N VAL A 69 -12.14 -3.14 3.30
CA VAL A 69 -11.85 -3.41 1.89
C VAL A 69 -11.49 -4.88 1.72
N TYR A 70 -12.09 -5.54 0.74
CA TYR A 70 -11.72 -6.88 0.31
C TYR A 70 -10.75 -6.82 -0.87
N TYR A 71 -9.55 -7.39 -0.72
CA TYR A 71 -8.57 -7.50 -1.79
C TYR A 71 -8.63 -8.90 -2.42
N PRO A 72 -9.11 -9.03 -3.66
CA PRO A 72 -9.11 -10.33 -4.36
C PRO A 72 -7.67 -10.75 -4.74
N PRO A 73 -7.41 -12.03 -5.05
CA PRO A 73 -6.08 -12.50 -5.45
C PRO A 73 -5.44 -11.70 -6.60
N ALA A 74 -6.25 -11.23 -7.56
CA ALA A 74 -5.80 -10.37 -8.67
C ALA A 74 -5.17 -9.04 -8.21
N ALA A 75 -5.50 -8.55 -7.01
CA ALA A 75 -4.86 -7.37 -6.44
C ALA A 75 -3.37 -7.62 -6.10
N ASN A 76 -3.02 -8.85 -5.74
CA ASN A 76 -1.62 -9.23 -5.45
C ASN A 76 -0.73 -9.25 -6.70
N GLU A 77 -1.32 -9.45 -7.87
CA GLU A 77 -0.64 -9.47 -9.18
C GLU A 77 -0.60 -8.08 -9.83
N GLY A 78 -1.37 -7.13 -9.32
CA GLY A 78 -1.49 -5.77 -9.84
C GLY A 78 -0.96 -4.71 -8.88
N LEU A 79 -1.00 -3.46 -9.30
CA LEU A 79 -0.74 -2.30 -8.44
C LEU A 79 -2.02 -1.49 -8.33
N TRP A 80 -2.80 -1.74 -7.29
CA TRP A 80 -4.13 -1.13 -7.11
C TRP A 80 -4.10 0.11 -6.21
N GLY A 81 -2.97 0.37 -5.52
CA GLY A 81 -2.75 1.60 -4.75
C GLY A 81 -3.75 1.79 -3.61
N GLY A 82 -3.96 0.75 -2.81
CA GLY A 82 -4.91 0.77 -1.69
C GLY A 82 -6.38 0.53 -2.07
N GLU A 83 -6.75 0.62 -3.34
CA GLU A 83 -8.12 0.31 -3.78
C GLU A 83 -8.43 -1.19 -3.76
N GLY A 84 -9.70 -1.54 -3.52
CA GLY A 84 -10.18 -2.91 -3.52
C GLY A 84 -11.70 -2.95 -3.57
N TRP A 85 -12.28 -4.12 -3.32
CA TRP A 85 -13.73 -4.29 -3.38
C TRP A 85 -14.36 -3.85 -2.07
N VAL A 86 -15.31 -2.92 -2.15
CA VAL A 86 -16.12 -2.52 -1.00
C VAL A 86 -17.44 -3.28 -1.09
N ARG A 87 -17.75 -4.06 -0.05
CA ARG A 87 -19.02 -4.79 0.07
C ARG A 87 -19.85 -4.14 1.15
N GLY A 88 -21.05 -3.72 0.80
CA GLY A 88 -21.97 -3.08 1.76
C GLY A 88 -23.40 -3.08 1.25
N PHE A 89 -24.16 -2.10 1.73
CA PHE A 89 -25.57 -1.97 1.41
C PHE A 89 -25.85 -0.55 0.89
N ARG A 90 -26.85 -0.44 0.04
CA ARG A 90 -27.44 0.84 -0.37
C ARG A 90 -28.95 0.76 -0.20
N TYR A 91 -29.58 1.89 0.06
CA TYR A 91 -31.04 1.97 -0.02
C TYR A 91 -31.48 2.32 -1.44
N ALA A 92 -32.61 1.78 -1.89
CA ALA A 92 -33.19 2.13 -3.18
C ALA A 92 -33.52 3.63 -3.22
N ARG A 93 -33.25 4.30 -4.35
CA ARG A 93 -33.40 5.75 -4.54
C ARG A 93 -32.65 6.66 -3.53
N GLY A 94 -31.79 6.11 -2.67
CA GLY A 94 -31.07 6.88 -1.64
C GLY A 94 -31.91 7.22 -0.41
N ASP A 95 -33.10 6.64 -0.29
CA ASP A 95 -34.03 6.90 0.82
C ASP A 95 -33.99 5.78 1.87
N LYS A 96 -33.80 6.14 3.14
CA LYS A 96 -33.68 5.19 4.25
C LYS A 96 -34.96 4.35 4.47
N LEU A 97 -36.13 4.86 4.09
CA LEU A 97 -37.41 4.14 4.21
C LEU A 97 -37.62 3.13 3.07
N SER A 98 -36.84 3.23 1.99
CA SER A 98 -36.88 2.31 0.87
C SER A 98 -36.09 1.02 1.14
N THR A 99 -36.25 -0.01 0.31
CA THR A 99 -35.62 -1.32 0.49
C THR A 99 -34.09 -1.26 0.54
N ARG A 100 -33.47 -1.98 1.48
CA ARG A 100 -32.01 -2.15 1.59
C ARG A 100 -31.51 -3.24 0.64
N LEU A 101 -30.59 -2.88 -0.25
CA LEU A 101 -30.04 -3.76 -1.28
C LEU A 101 -28.54 -3.97 -1.07
N PRO A 102 -28.02 -5.20 -1.18
CA PRO A 102 -26.57 -5.44 -1.16
C PRO A 102 -25.91 -4.85 -2.40
N LYS A 103 -24.77 -4.18 -2.23
CA LYS A 103 -23.98 -3.61 -3.32
C LYS A 103 -22.51 -3.92 -3.12
N THR A 104 -21.86 -4.33 -4.20
CA THR A 104 -20.41 -4.44 -4.27
C THR A 104 -19.90 -3.37 -5.23
N TRP A 105 -19.02 -2.50 -4.73
CA TRP A 105 -18.30 -1.52 -5.53
C TRP A 105 -16.94 -2.11 -5.90
N LYS A 106 -16.66 -2.18 -7.21
CA LYS A 106 -15.42 -2.71 -7.75
C LYS A 106 -14.62 -1.56 -8.37
N PRO A 107 -13.29 -1.52 -8.18
CA PRO A 107 -12.45 -0.50 -8.78
C PRO A 107 -12.36 -0.70 -10.30
N GLN A 108 -12.07 0.37 -11.03
CA GLN A 108 -11.89 0.31 -12.47
C GLN A 108 -10.46 -0.09 -12.81
N LEU A 109 -10.28 -1.26 -13.44
CA LEU A 109 -8.96 -1.81 -13.75
C LEU A 109 -8.55 -1.53 -15.19
N PHE A 110 -7.34 -1.02 -15.38
CA PHE A 110 -6.70 -0.80 -16.67
C PHE A 110 -5.45 -1.66 -16.80
N LYS A 111 -5.32 -2.37 -17.92
CA LYS A 111 -4.06 -3.05 -18.27
C LYS A 111 -3.16 -2.04 -18.97
N ARG A 112 -2.15 -1.53 -18.27
CA ARG A 112 -1.16 -0.62 -18.87
C ARG A 112 0.22 -1.26 -18.83
N GLN A 113 0.90 -1.18 -19.96
CA GLN A 113 2.30 -1.53 -20.04
C GLN A 113 3.11 -0.29 -19.65
N GLN A 114 3.77 -0.34 -18.49
CA GLN A 114 4.68 0.73 -18.11
C GLN A 114 6.10 0.28 -18.38
N CYS A 115 6.76 0.94 -19.34
CA CYS A 115 8.22 1.02 -19.39
C CYS A 115 8.63 2.01 -18.30
N ALA A 116 8.62 1.59 -17.05
CA ALA A 116 9.10 2.45 -15.99
C ALA A 116 10.59 2.72 -16.25
N LYS A 117 10.95 3.91 -16.71
CA LYS A 117 12.34 4.23 -17.11
C LYS A 117 13.33 4.09 -15.96
N ALA A 118 12.92 4.09 -14.69
CA ALA A 118 13.78 3.77 -13.54
C ALA A 118 13.73 2.27 -13.14
N LEU A 119 12.54 1.67 -13.09
CA LEU A 119 12.35 0.25 -12.73
C LEU A 119 12.82 -0.71 -13.83
N GLY A 120 12.65 -0.37 -15.10
CA GLY A 120 13.13 -1.12 -16.27
C GLY A 120 14.63 -0.98 -16.53
N LYS A 121 15.30 -0.06 -15.83
CA LYS A 121 16.77 0.02 -15.78
C LYS A 121 17.34 -0.90 -14.70
N ILE A 122 16.66 -0.94 -13.55
CA ILE A 122 17.06 -1.74 -12.39
C ILE A 122 16.70 -3.21 -12.58
N VAL A 123 15.46 -3.53 -12.98
CA VAL A 123 14.98 -4.90 -13.27
C VAL A 123 15.28 -5.25 -14.72
N LYS A 124 16.38 -5.97 -14.97
CA LYS A 124 16.58 -6.68 -16.25
C LYS A 124 15.31 -7.47 -16.57
N ASN A 125 14.73 -7.20 -17.73
CA ASN A 125 13.57 -7.81 -18.39
C ASN A 125 12.24 -7.04 -18.31
N ASN A 126 11.94 -6.47 -19.48
CA ASN A 126 10.67 -6.53 -20.20
C ASN A 126 9.41 -6.10 -19.47
N LYS A 127 8.88 -4.93 -19.90
CA LYS A 127 7.48 -4.78 -20.29
C LYS A 127 6.48 -5.49 -19.35
N LEU A 128 6.50 -5.16 -18.06
CA LEU A 128 5.53 -5.67 -17.10
C LEU A 128 4.13 -5.11 -17.45
N LYS A 129 3.27 -5.97 -18.00
CA LYS A 129 1.84 -5.68 -18.18
C LYS A 129 1.15 -5.89 -16.83
N THR A 130 1.03 -4.82 -16.05
CA THR A 130 0.33 -4.85 -14.76
C THR A 130 -1.04 -4.21 -14.88
N SER A 131 -2.06 -4.80 -14.25
CA SER A 131 -3.32 -4.10 -14.03
C SER A 131 -3.12 -3.00 -12.98
N LYS A 132 -3.60 -1.79 -13.30
CA LYS A 132 -3.57 -0.63 -12.42
C LYS A 132 -4.95 -0.02 -12.31
N VAL A 133 -5.21 0.64 -11.18
CA VAL A 133 -6.41 1.45 -11.02
C VAL A 133 -6.11 2.90 -11.41
N LEU A 134 -7.16 3.67 -11.77
CA LEU A 134 -7.03 5.08 -12.15
C LEU A 134 -6.38 5.93 -11.04
N CYS A 135 -6.73 5.71 -9.77
CA CYS A 135 -6.11 6.44 -8.66
C CYS A 135 -4.61 6.15 -8.58
N THR A 136 -4.17 4.90 -8.79
CA THR A 136 -2.74 4.58 -8.85
C THR A 136 -2.04 5.32 -10.00
N ILE A 137 -2.72 5.52 -11.13
CA ILE A 137 -2.19 6.31 -12.25
C ILE A 137 -2.08 7.79 -11.86
N LYS A 138 -3.10 8.34 -11.18
CA LYS A 138 -3.08 9.71 -10.67
C LYS A 138 -2.01 9.91 -9.61
N LEU A 139 -1.84 9.04 -8.62
CA LEU A 139 -0.76 9.11 -7.63
C LEU A 139 0.64 9.06 -8.28
N LEU A 140 0.78 8.28 -9.36
CA LEU A 140 2.01 8.28 -10.15
C LEU A 140 2.23 9.59 -10.94
N GLN A 141 1.15 10.31 -11.28
CA GLN A 141 1.17 11.59 -12.01
C GLN A 141 1.16 12.82 -11.08
N GLU A 142 0.63 12.75 -9.86
CA GLU A 142 0.51 13.85 -8.89
C GLU A 142 1.76 13.98 -8.01
N GLY A 143 2.56 12.90 -7.90
CA GLY A 143 3.96 12.99 -7.45
C GLY A 143 4.88 13.80 -8.40
N PHE A 144 4.32 14.47 -9.40
CA PHE A 144 5.00 15.21 -10.45
C PHE A 144 4.75 16.72 -10.24
N PRO A 145 5.62 17.44 -9.51
CA PRO A 145 5.54 18.89 -9.49
C PRO A 145 5.81 19.45 -10.90
N PRO A 146 5.09 20.50 -11.34
CA PRO A 146 5.38 21.16 -12.61
C PRO A 146 6.78 21.78 -12.52
N GLY A 147 7.75 21.22 -13.27
CA GLY A 147 9.13 21.73 -13.34
C GLY A 147 10.24 20.78 -12.89
N ARG A 148 9.94 19.60 -12.32
CA ARG A 148 10.95 18.55 -12.07
C ARG A 148 10.72 17.38 -13.03
N GLY A 149 11.66 17.18 -13.96
CA GLY A 149 11.53 16.22 -15.05
C GLY A 149 11.24 14.79 -14.59
N ALA A 150 10.23 14.17 -15.23
CA ALA A 150 9.98 12.75 -15.54
C ALA A 150 10.22 11.61 -14.53
N ASP A 151 11.09 11.73 -13.52
CA ASP A 151 11.72 10.58 -12.88
C ASP A 151 11.60 10.54 -11.34
N THR A 152 10.92 11.49 -10.69
CA THR A 152 10.55 11.41 -9.26
C THR A 152 9.12 10.89 -9.11
N CYS A 153 8.84 9.70 -9.65
CA CYS A 153 7.57 9.03 -9.34
C CYS A 153 7.49 8.78 -7.82
N VAL A 154 6.31 8.87 -7.22
CA VAL A 154 6.01 8.20 -5.92
C VAL A 154 6.45 6.75 -6.10
N THR A 155 7.62 6.41 -5.58
CA THR A 155 8.25 5.12 -5.89
C THR A 155 7.70 4.05 -4.96
N PRO A 156 7.65 2.77 -5.39
CA PRO A 156 7.40 1.65 -4.48
C PRO A 156 8.30 1.66 -3.24
N LEU A 157 9.46 2.33 -3.30
CA LEU A 157 10.37 2.55 -2.18
C LEU A 157 9.75 3.42 -1.09
N GLN A 158 9.06 4.50 -1.46
CA GLN A 158 8.48 5.49 -0.53
C GLN A 158 7.14 5.02 0.05
N THR A 159 6.35 4.28 -0.70
CA THR A 159 5.04 3.80 -0.24
C THR A 159 5.22 2.78 0.90
N PRO A 160 4.54 2.96 2.06
CA PRO A 160 4.60 2.01 3.16
C PRO A 160 3.89 0.71 2.80
N ARG A 161 4.16 -0.35 3.56
CA ARG A 161 3.57 -1.68 3.32
C ARG A 161 2.04 -1.64 3.43
N ALA A 162 1.51 -0.88 4.39
CA ALA A 162 0.08 -0.72 4.63
C ALA A 162 -0.68 -0.16 3.43
N ASP A 163 -0.05 0.72 2.64
CA ASP A 163 -0.69 1.37 1.48
C ASP A 163 -0.49 0.62 0.16
N MET A 164 0.54 -0.22 0.09
CA MET A 164 0.87 -0.96 -1.15
C MET A 164 -0.21 -2.00 -1.50
N CYS A 165 -0.73 -2.70 -0.49
CA CYS A 165 -1.77 -3.75 -0.60
C CYS A 165 -1.57 -4.73 -1.78
N SER A 166 -0.32 -5.02 -2.15
CA SER A 166 0.03 -5.86 -3.30
C SER A 166 1.33 -6.61 -3.07
N LYS A 167 1.31 -7.93 -3.27
CA LYS A 167 2.51 -8.78 -3.22
C LYS A 167 3.52 -8.40 -4.29
N LEU A 168 3.08 -8.21 -5.54
CA LEU A 168 3.95 -7.78 -6.63
C LEU A 168 4.66 -6.45 -6.30
N GLY A 169 3.93 -5.49 -5.71
CA GLY A 169 4.51 -4.22 -5.29
C GLY A 169 5.63 -4.39 -4.24
N MET A 170 5.42 -5.28 -3.26
CA MET A 170 6.42 -5.58 -2.24
C MET A 170 7.62 -6.36 -2.79
N ASP A 171 7.40 -7.29 -3.72
CA ASP A 171 8.47 -8.04 -4.39
C ASP A 171 9.34 -7.12 -5.25
N LEU A 172 8.74 -6.16 -5.95
CA LEU A 172 9.44 -5.10 -6.66
C LEU A 172 10.25 -4.24 -5.69
N LYS A 173 9.65 -3.81 -4.56
CA LYS A 173 10.33 -3.03 -3.52
C LYS A 173 11.56 -3.76 -2.97
N ARG A 174 11.41 -5.04 -2.62
CA ARG A 174 12.51 -5.91 -2.15
C ARG A 174 13.63 -6.01 -3.19
N THR A 175 13.28 -6.26 -4.45
CA THR A 175 14.25 -6.39 -5.53
C THR A 175 15.02 -5.09 -5.75
N MET A 176 14.34 -3.94 -5.67
CA MET A 176 14.99 -2.63 -5.75
C MET A 176 15.95 -2.40 -4.59
N LEU A 177 15.50 -2.61 -3.35
CA LEU A 177 16.33 -2.43 -2.15
C LEU A 177 17.57 -3.33 -2.18
N LEU A 178 17.43 -4.60 -2.59
CA LEU A 178 18.57 -5.51 -2.72
C LEU A 178 19.61 -5.03 -3.75
N ARG A 179 19.16 -4.46 -4.88
CA ARG A 179 20.09 -3.92 -5.88
C ARG A 179 20.79 -2.65 -5.40
N LEU A 180 20.07 -1.78 -4.68
CA LEU A 180 20.65 -0.59 -4.07
C LEU A 180 21.69 -0.96 -3.00
N ALA A 181 21.38 -1.92 -2.12
CA ALA A 181 22.29 -2.37 -1.06
C ALA A 181 23.54 -3.07 -1.62
N ARG A 182 23.38 -3.94 -2.63
CA ARG A 182 24.51 -4.68 -3.24
C ARG A 182 25.34 -3.86 -4.23
N ARG A 183 24.87 -2.66 -4.62
CA ARG A 183 25.44 -1.86 -5.71
C ARG A 183 25.74 -2.69 -6.96
N ASP A 184 24.72 -3.44 -7.41
CA ASP A 184 24.84 -4.40 -8.50
C ASP A 184 25.49 -3.80 -9.77
N PRO A 185 26.65 -4.31 -10.24
CA PRO A 185 27.31 -3.80 -11.43
C PRO A 185 26.55 -4.12 -12.72
N ALA A 186 25.60 -5.07 -12.68
CA ALA A 186 24.75 -5.42 -13.82
C ALA A 186 23.73 -4.31 -14.18
N LEU A 187 23.56 -3.32 -13.30
CA LEU A 187 22.80 -2.11 -13.58
C LEU A 187 23.60 -1.22 -14.54
N HIS A 188 23.10 -0.98 -15.76
CA HIS A 188 23.81 -0.21 -16.79
C HIS A 188 25.29 -0.61 -16.99
N PRO A 189 25.56 -1.81 -17.55
CA PRO A 189 26.93 -2.30 -17.72
C PRO A 189 27.83 -1.36 -18.53
N HIS A 190 27.25 -0.62 -19.47
CA HIS A 190 27.99 0.26 -20.38
C HIS A 190 28.05 1.73 -19.92
N ASP A 191 27.28 2.13 -18.89
CA ASP A 191 27.19 3.54 -18.44
C ASP A 191 27.39 3.67 -16.91
N PRO A 192 28.64 3.66 -16.40
CA PRO A 192 28.91 3.72 -14.97
C PRO A 192 28.46 5.05 -14.33
N ALA A 193 28.66 6.19 -15.01
CA ALA A 193 28.24 7.50 -14.51
C ALA A 193 26.71 7.58 -14.29
N ARG A 194 25.95 6.94 -15.17
CA ARG A 194 24.48 6.86 -15.05
C ARG A 194 24.05 5.98 -13.88
N ARG A 195 24.79 4.89 -13.63
CA ARG A 195 24.55 4.00 -12.49
C ARG A 195 24.77 4.73 -11.17
N GLU A 196 25.85 5.49 -11.04
CA GLU A 196 26.15 6.27 -9.83
C GLU A 196 25.09 7.35 -9.58
N ALA A 197 24.69 8.10 -10.61
CA ALA A 197 23.61 9.08 -10.50
C ALA A 197 22.27 8.45 -10.01
N ILE A 198 21.98 7.21 -10.41
CA ILE A 198 20.81 6.47 -9.92
C ILE A 198 20.96 6.12 -8.43
N TYR A 199 22.13 5.64 -8.01
CA TYR A 199 22.37 5.31 -6.60
C TYR A 199 22.30 6.55 -5.70
N ASP A 200 22.87 7.67 -6.13
CA ASP A 200 22.81 8.93 -5.38
C ASP A 200 21.39 9.44 -5.25
N LYS A 201 20.58 9.31 -6.31
CA LYS A 201 19.17 9.69 -6.28
C LYS A 201 18.35 8.92 -5.24
N TYR A 202 18.64 7.63 -5.04
CA TYR A 202 17.87 6.76 -4.15
C TYR A 202 18.52 6.50 -2.78
N LYS A 203 19.63 7.18 -2.48
CA LYS A 203 20.37 7.05 -1.21
C LYS A 203 19.50 7.29 0.03
N VAL A 204 18.49 8.15 -0.08
CA VAL A 204 17.53 8.49 0.99
C VAL A 204 16.68 7.28 1.43
N GLY A 205 16.53 6.25 0.59
CA GLY A 205 15.72 5.07 0.89
C GLY A 205 16.51 3.78 1.16
N SER A 206 17.84 3.86 1.31
CA SER A 206 18.67 2.66 1.55
C SER A 206 18.58 2.21 3.01
N ALA A 207 17.90 1.09 3.24
CA ALA A 207 18.00 0.34 4.48
C ALA A 207 19.18 -0.65 4.37
N PRO A 208 19.96 -0.87 5.44
CA PRO A 208 21.04 -1.85 5.46
C PRO A 208 20.53 -3.30 5.33
#